data_AF-A0A847UFE1-F1
#
_entry.id   AF-A0A847UFE1-F1
#
_cell.length_a   1.000
_cell.length_b   1.000
_cell.length_c   1.000
_cell.angle_alpha   90.00
_cell.angle_beta   90.00
_cell.angle_gamma   90.00
#
_symmetry.space_group_name_H-M   'P 1'
#
loop_
_entity.id
_entity.type
_entity.pdbx_description
1 polymer ?
#
loop_
_entity_poly.entity_id
_entity_poly.type
_entity_poly.pdbx_seq_one_letter_code
_entity_poly.pdbx_strand_id
1 'polypeptide(L)'
;MSSDEDTEATPLYRRPFLWLFGGIVGLGVIASSSDEDGPDFSSEETDLKELAATIESTDLRAPQNNLVIWSSIDQTLQSVTSSLSEKGVDPDGMPQTRSSTSTPSTGINDIYRALRYYRELRQDLTEADSLRESVEERESITFHTEPLGDGSDPEVRLQNIGSEITAFADTLDGRSPESVPSTTRSLLPNRETVNNQLSQQKAVYERHARLQEQFLSVTSSINSGVDDFEHSSYNSATQAFREARSATTVQVSSSLRSYSLASSTLSLGDYGEIFGLYQSAVDSMIAACTEGMSRAERNEEIDRGLERQFEARSLFADRGSS
;
A
#
# COMPACT_ATOMS: atom_id res chain seq x y z
N MET A 1 -11.26 26.61 12.49
CA MET A 1 -12.22 25.60 12.96
C MET A 1 -12.73 24.89 11.72
N SER A 2 -12.04 23.83 11.34
CA SER A 2 -12.51 22.86 10.34
C SER A 2 -12.33 21.52 11.03
N SER A 3 -13.45 20.83 11.23
CA SER A 3 -13.51 19.57 11.95
C SER A 3 -12.81 18.50 11.12
N ASP A 4 -11.78 17.89 11.70
CA ASP A 4 -11.28 16.60 11.27
C ASP A 4 -12.39 15.57 11.53
N GLU A 5 -12.87 14.96 10.47
CA GLU A 5 -13.80 13.84 10.55
C GLU A 5 -12.96 12.60 10.89
N ASP A 6 -12.81 12.37 12.19
CA ASP A 6 -12.28 11.14 12.76
C ASP A 6 -13.16 9.97 12.33
N THR A 7 -12.83 9.36 11.20
CA THR A 7 -13.34 8.03 10.85
C THR A 7 -12.78 7.06 11.89
N GLU A 8 -13.64 6.58 12.80
CA GLU A 8 -13.31 5.57 13.80
C GLU A 8 -12.58 4.40 13.13
N ALA A 9 -11.26 4.35 13.29
CA ALA A 9 -10.42 3.33 12.70
C ALA A 9 -10.74 1.99 13.36
N THR A 10 -11.39 1.09 12.62
CA THR A 10 -11.56 -0.31 13.02
C THR A 10 -10.21 -0.88 13.47
N PRO A 11 -10.12 -1.48 14.67
CA PRO A 11 -8.86 -1.96 15.21
C PRO A 11 -8.21 -2.99 14.29
N LEU A 12 -6.97 -2.72 13.91
CA LEU A 12 -6.12 -3.60 13.10
C LEU A 12 -5.62 -4.75 13.97
N TYR A 13 -6.46 -5.78 14.13
CA TYR A 13 -6.02 -7.03 14.72
C TYR A 13 -5.15 -7.79 13.71
N ARG A 14 -3.83 -7.74 13.90
CA ARG A 14 -2.86 -8.62 13.24
C ARG A 14 -3.10 -10.04 13.77
N ARG A 15 -3.88 -10.85 13.04
CA ARG A 15 -3.94 -12.29 13.30
C ARG A 15 -2.73 -12.93 12.63
N PRO A 16 -1.79 -13.55 13.38
CA PRO A 16 -0.76 -14.36 12.76
C PRO A 16 -1.45 -15.60 12.20
N PHE A 17 -1.58 -15.70 10.88
CA PHE A 17 -2.12 -16.90 10.24
C PHE A 17 -1.08 -17.47 9.28
N LEU A 18 -0.27 -18.37 9.84
CA LEU A 18 0.50 -19.34 9.06
C LEU A 18 -0.46 -20.45 8.66
N TRP A 19 -0.83 -20.52 7.38
CA TRP A 19 -1.31 -21.77 6.80
C TRP A 19 -0.93 -21.90 5.32
N LEU A 20 -0.21 -22.98 5.05
CA LEU A 20 -0.03 -23.60 3.75
C LEU A 20 -1.38 -24.13 3.27
N PHE A 21 -2.17 -23.33 2.55
CA PHE A 21 -3.17 -23.91 1.66
C PHE A 21 -2.54 -24.03 0.27
N GLY A 22 -1.85 -25.16 0.07
CA GLY A 22 -1.84 -25.77 -1.25
C GLY A 22 -3.28 -26.19 -1.55
N GLY A 23 -4.02 -25.32 -2.23
CA GLY A 23 -5.31 -25.67 -2.78
C GLY A 23 -5.11 -26.84 -3.74
N ILE A 24 -5.63 -28.01 -3.38
CA ILE A 24 -5.76 -29.12 -4.31
C ILE A 24 -6.81 -28.65 -5.32
N VAL A 25 -6.37 -28.16 -6.49
CA VAL A 25 -7.24 -28.02 -7.65
C VAL A 25 -7.69 -29.44 -7.99
N GLY A 26 -8.94 -29.76 -7.63
CA GLY A 26 -9.57 -31.01 -8.02
C GLY A 26 -9.70 -31.03 -9.53
N LEU A 27 -8.76 -31.69 -10.21
CA LEU A 27 -8.93 -32.08 -11.62
C LEU A 27 -10.12 -33.03 -11.71
N GLY A 28 -11.32 -32.47 -11.86
CA GLY A 28 -12.57 -33.20 -12.01
C GLY A 28 -12.54 -34.07 -13.26
N VAL A 29 -12.69 -35.37 -13.08
CA VAL A 29 -12.85 -36.35 -14.16
C VAL A 29 -14.26 -36.22 -14.75
N ILE A 30 -14.36 -35.99 -16.06
CA ILE A 30 -15.62 -35.84 -16.78
C ILE A 30 -16.26 -37.22 -17.01
N ALA A 31 -17.48 -37.41 -16.49
CA ALA A 31 -18.40 -38.43 -16.96
C ALA A 31 -19.24 -37.84 -18.10
N SER A 32 -18.98 -38.30 -19.33
CA SER A 32 -19.81 -37.98 -20.50
C SER A 32 -21.18 -38.64 -20.33
N SER A 33 -22.21 -37.84 -20.07
CA SER A 33 -23.60 -38.26 -20.19
C SER A 33 -24.25 -37.50 -21.33
N SER A 34 -24.84 -38.25 -22.26
CA SER A 34 -25.55 -37.76 -23.43
C SER A 34 -27.00 -37.44 -23.08
N ASP A 35 -27.51 -36.39 -23.73
CA ASP A 35 -28.90 -36.05 -24.03
C ASP A 35 -29.88 -35.77 -22.88
N GLU A 36 -29.95 -34.48 -22.48
CA GLU A 36 -31.14 -33.59 -22.39
C GLU A 36 -31.00 -32.48 -21.35
N ASP A 37 -29.96 -32.51 -20.52
CA ASP A 37 -29.65 -31.42 -19.59
C ASP A 37 -28.57 -30.49 -20.18
N GLY A 38 -28.76 -29.18 -20.02
CA GLY A 38 -27.77 -28.19 -20.45
C GLY A 38 -26.40 -28.38 -19.77
N PRO A 39 -25.35 -27.67 -20.22
CA PRO A 39 -24.02 -27.80 -19.63
C PRO A 39 -24.06 -27.55 -18.12
N ASP A 40 -23.48 -28.48 -17.34
CA ASP A 40 -23.30 -28.36 -15.89
C ASP A 40 -22.11 -27.43 -15.60
N PHE A 41 -22.31 -26.43 -14.75
CA PHE A 41 -21.30 -25.45 -14.34
C PHE A 41 -20.94 -25.53 -12.85
N SER A 42 -21.29 -26.63 -12.18
CA SER A 42 -21.08 -26.83 -10.74
C SER A 42 -19.61 -26.74 -10.32
N SER A 43 -18.68 -27.18 -11.17
CA SER A 43 -17.23 -27.05 -10.97
C SER A 43 -16.79 -25.59 -10.92
N GLU A 44 -17.17 -24.79 -11.91
CA GLU A 44 -16.80 -23.38 -12.03
C GLU A 44 -17.40 -22.56 -10.88
N GLU A 45 -18.63 -22.87 -10.49
CA GLU A 45 -19.24 -22.26 -9.31
C GLU A 45 -18.48 -22.58 -8.03
N THR A 46 -17.97 -23.82 -7.90
CA THR A 46 -17.20 -24.24 -6.72
C THR A 46 -15.88 -23.49 -6.65
N ASP A 47 -15.13 -23.43 -7.75
CA ASP A 47 -13.85 -22.72 -7.82
C ASP A 47 -14.01 -21.22 -7.49
N LEU A 48 -15.08 -20.58 -8.00
CA LEU A 48 -15.37 -19.17 -7.72
C LEU A 48 -15.84 -18.92 -6.28
N LYS A 49 -16.59 -19.86 -5.67
CA LYS A 49 -16.98 -19.80 -4.24
C LYS A 49 -15.76 -19.94 -3.32
N GLU A 50 -14.84 -20.84 -3.64
CA GLU A 50 -13.60 -21.03 -2.89
C GLU A 50 -12.69 -19.81 -2.98
N LEU A 51 -12.59 -19.19 -4.17
CA LEU A 51 -11.87 -17.93 -4.35
C LEU A 51 -12.49 -16.79 -3.53
N ALA A 52 -13.82 -16.66 -3.55
CA ALA A 52 -14.53 -15.66 -2.75
C ALA A 52 -14.21 -15.82 -1.26
N ALA A 53 -14.30 -17.05 -0.73
CA ALA A 53 -13.98 -17.34 0.68
C ALA A 53 -12.51 -17.06 1.01
N THR A 54 -11.59 -17.37 0.10
CA THR A 54 -10.15 -17.07 0.25
C THR A 54 -9.94 -15.57 0.39
N ILE A 55 -10.55 -14.75 -0.47
CA ILE A 55 -10.45 -13.30 -0.42
C ILE A 55 -11.09 -12.75 0.87
N GLU A 56 -12.27 -13.22 1.26
CA GLU A 56 -12.95 -12.76 2.48
C GLU A 56 -12.17 -13.08 3.77
N SER A 57 -11.44 -14.20 3.77
CA SER A 57 -10.60 -14.60 4.90
C SER A 57 -9.24 -13.91 4.94
N THR A 58 -8.86 -13.21 3.87
CA THR A 58 -7.56 -12.56 3.73
C THR A 58 -7.65 -11.07 3.99
N ASP A 59 -6.70 -10.53 4.74
CA ASP A 59 -6.65 -9.11 5.03
C ASP A 59 -5.97 -8.35 3.88
N LEU A 60 -6.76 -7.79 2.96
CA LEU A 60 -6.25 -6.98 1.84
C LEU A 60 -5.73 -5.60 2.28
N ARG A 61 -5.86 -5.23 3.56
CA ARG A 61 -5.17 -4.04 4.06
C ARG A 61 -3.67 -4.28 4.07
N ALA A 62 -3.20 -5.52 4.17
CA ALA A 62 -1.79 -5.84 4.29
C ALA A 62 -1.18 -6.15 2.90
N PRO A 63 -0.27 -5.30 2.36
CA PRO A 63 0.24 -5.42 0.99
C PRO A 63 0.89 -6.76 0.65
N GLN A 64 1.54 -7.38 1.64
CA GLN A 64 2.16 -8.70 1.49
C GLN A 64 1.18 -9.81 1.12
N ASN A 65 -0.12 -9.61 1.35
CA ASN A 65 -1.15 -10.58 0.98
C ASN A 65 -1.60 -10.44 -0.50
N ASN A 66 -1.29 -9.32 -1.15
CA ASN A 66 -1.75 -9.03 -2.52
C ASN A 66 -1.26 -10.11 -3.50
N LEU A 67 0.00 -10.55 -3.39
CA LEU A 67 0.58 -11.58 -4.26
C LEU A 67 -0.15 -12.93 -4.15
N VAL A 68 -0.50 -13.35 -2.93
CA VAL A 68 -1.23 -14.62 -2.70
C VAL A 68 -2.61 -14.57 -3.33
N ILE A 69 -3.32 -13.46 -3.15
CA ILE A 69 -4.65 -13.27 -3.73
C ILE A 69 -4.58 -13.15 -5.24
N TRP A 70 -3.61 -12.39 -5.76
CA TRP A 70 -3.38 -12.27 -7.21
C TRP A 70 -3.18 -13.65 -7.84
N SER A 71 -2.31 -14.49 -7.25
CA SER A 71 -2.05 -15.85 -7.75
C SER A 71 -3.29 -16.73 -7.67
N SER A 72 -4.09 -16.60 -6.61
CA SER A 72 -5.34 -17.36 -6.45
C SER A 72 -6.35 -16.97 -7.52
N ILE A 73 -6.51 -15.66 -7.77
CA ILE A 73 -7.37 -15.13 -8.83
C ILE A 73 -6.90 -15.63 -10.19
N ASP A 74 -5.60 -15.54 -10.50
CA ASP A 74 -5.08 -15.93 -11.81
C ASP A 74 -5.29 -17.42 -12.11
N GLN A 75 -5.02 -18.29 -11.13
CA GLN A 75 -5.25 -19.73 -11.24
C GLN A 75 -6.73 -20.07 -11.42
N THR A 76 -7.62 -19.48 -10.63
CA THR A 76 -9.07 -19.71 -10.76
C THR A 76 -9.60 -19.19 -12.10
N LEU A 77 -9.19 -17.99 -12.54
CA LEU A 77 -9.57 -17.45 -13.84
C LEU A 77 -9.13 -18.39 -14.98
N GLN A 78 -7.90 -18.90 -14.93
CA GLN A 78 -7.38 -19.84 -15.92
C GLN A 78 -8.20 -21.13 -15.93
N SER A 79 -8.43 -21.73 -14.76
CA SER A 79 -9.16 -22.99 -14.61
C SER A 79 -10.60 -22.89 -15.12
N VAL A 80 -11.34 -21.86 -14.68
CA VAL A 80 -12.74 -21.62 -15.09
C VAL A 80 -12.81 -21.33 -16.59
N THR A 81 -11.92 -20.49 -17.13
CA THR A 81 -11.88 -20.15 -18.56
C THR A 81 -11.63 -21.40 -19.43
N SER A 82 -10.72 -22.28 -19.00
CA SER A 82 -10.47 -23.55 -19.67
C SER A 82 -11.68 -24.47 -19.64
N SER A 83 -12.33 -24.62 -18.47
CA SER A 83 -13.53 -25.46 -18.33
C SER A 83 -14.70 -24.98 -19.20
N LEU A 84 -14.93 -23.66 -19.24
CA LEU A 84 -15.94 -23.05 -20.11
C LEU A 84 -15.65 -23.31 -21.59
N SER A 85 -14.39 -23.17 -22.01
CA SER A 85 -13.97 -23.40 -23.39
C SER A 85 -14.16 -24.86 -23.81
N GLU A 86 -13.85 -25.82 -22.92
CA GLU A 86 -14.10 -27.25 -23.14
C GLU A 86 -15.60 -27.55 -23.29
N LYS A 87 -16.46 -26.80 -22.61
CA LYS A 87 -17.92 -26.86 -22.72
C LYS A 87 -18.49 -26.09 -23.92
N GLY A 88 -17.63 -25.53 -24.78
CA GLY A 88 -18.02 -24.79 -25.98
C GLY A 88 -18.57 -23.38 -25.68
N VAL A 89 -18.29 -22.84 -24.51
CA VAL A 89 -18.72 -21.52 -24.05
C VAL A 89 -17.56 -20.54 -24.18
N ASP A 90 -17.81 -19.39 -24.83
CA ASP A 90 -16.82 -18.31 -24.94
C ASP A 90 -16.65 -17.61 -23.57
N PRO A 91 -15.49 -17.70 -22.91
CA PRO A 91 -15.25 -17.13 -21.58
C PRO A 91 -15.18 -15.59 -21.55
N ASP A 92 -15.07 -14.94 -22.70
CA ASP A 92 -15.04 -13.48 -22.84
C ASP A 92 -16.37 -12.91 -23.36
N GLY A 93 -17.30 -13.78 -23.75
CA GLY A 93 -18.61 -13.39 -24.23
C GLY A 93 -19.58 -13.05 -23.11
N MET A 94 -19.86 -11.77 -22.86
CA MET A 94 -21.21 -11.40 -22.41
C MET A 94 -22.16 -11.67 -23.59
N PRO A 95 -23.36 -12.26 -23.40
CA PRO A 95 -24.20 -12.65 -24.53
C PRO A 95 -24.58 -11.41 -25.36
N GLN A 96 -23.84 -11.12 -26.42
CA GLN A 96 -24.34 -10.33 -27.51
C GLN A 96 -25.41 -11.16 -28.18
N THR A 97 -26.55 -10.55 -28.42
CA THR A 97 -27.68 -11.02 -29.21
C THR A 97 -27.22 -11.58 -30.56
N ARG A 98 -26.71 -12.81 -30.58
CA ARG A 98 -26.43 -13.57 -31.79
C ARG A 98 -27.03 -14.95 -31.59
N SER A 99 -28.16 -15.11 -32.27
CA SER A 99 -28.84 -16.34 -32.64
C SER A 99 -27.98 -17.61 -32.52
N SER A 100 -28.02 -18.22 -31.33
CA SER A 100 -27.77 -19.65 -31.13
C SER A 100 -28.89 -20.13 -30.22
N THR A 101 -29.60 -21.16 -30.66
CA THR A 101 -30.86 -21.69 -30.12
C THR A 101 -30.73 -22.45 -28.80
N SER A 102 -29.82 -22.03 -27.92
CA SER A 102 -29.65 -22.59 -26.58
C SER A 102 -29.76 -21.45 -25.57
N THR A 103 -30.88 -21.42 -24.85
CA THR A 103 -31.09 -20.52 -23.72
C THR A 103 -29.87 -20.62 -22.79
N PRO A 104 -29.15 -19.52 -22.48
CA PRO A 104 -28.08 -19.58 -21.50
C PRO A 104 -28.69 -20.08 -20.19
N SER A 105 -28.09 -21.13 -19.61
CA SER A 105 -28.52 -21.60 -18.28
C SER A 105 -28.36 -20.42 -17.32
N THR A 106 -29.29 -20.24 -16.39
CA THR A 106 -29.29 -19.10 -15.47
C THR A 106 -27.95 -18.93 -14.74
N GLY A 107 -27.15 -20.00 -14.58
CA GLY A 107 -25.83 -20.00 -13.97
C GLY A 107 -24.69 -19.39 -14.81
N ILE A 108 -24.71 -19.45 -16.15
CA ILE A 108 -23.56 -18.97 -16.94
C ILE A 108 -23.41 -17.44 -16.87
N ASN A 109 -24.53 -16.71 -16.79
CA ASN A 109 -24.50 -15.25 -16.63
C ASN A 109 -23.89 -14.84 -15.27
N ASP A 110 -24.11 -15.64 -14.22
CA ASP A 110 -23.52 -15.40 -12.91
C ASP A 110 -22.00 -15.64 -12.95
N ILE A 111 -21.55 -16.68 -13.66
CA ILE A 111 -20.13 -16.95 -13.89
C ILE A 111 -19.46 -15.81 -14.67
N TYR A 112 -20.07 -15.29 -15.74
CA TYR A 112 -19.49 -14.15 -16.47
C TYR A 112 -19.34 -12.89 -15.62
N ARG A 113 -20.34 -12.60 -14.78
CA ARG A 113 -20.25 -11.49 -13.82
C ARG A 113 -19.14 -11.70 -12.80
N ALA A 114 -18.98 -12.93 -12.30
CA ALA A 114 -17.89 -13.28 -11.40
C ALA A 114 -16.51 -13.16 -12.06
N LEU A 115 -16.33 -13.72 -13.26
CA LEU A 115 -15.09 -13.60 -14.04
C LEU A 115 -14.72 -12.14 -14.29
N ARG A 116 -15.69 -11.30 -14.66
CA ARG A 116 -15.47 -9.86 -14.83
C ARG A 116 -14.97 -9.22 -13.53
N TYR A 117 -15.65 -9.46 -12.42
CA TYR A 117 -15.24 -8.93 -11.12
C TYR A 117 -13.81 -9.36 -10.74
N TYR A 118 -13.47 -10.63 -10.90
CA TYR A 118 -12.14 -11.12 -10.53
C TYR A 118 -11.04 -10.58 -11.46
N ARG A 119 -11.33 -10.35 -12.74
CA ARG A 119 -10.41 -9.67 -13.66
C ARG A 119 -10.16 -8.22 -13.24
N GLU A 120 -11.21 -7.49 -12.86
CA GLU A 120 -11.10 -6.13 -12.30
C GLU A 120 -10.28 -6.14 -11.01
N LEU A 121 -10.60 -7.03 -10.06
CA LEU A 121 -9.84 -7.17 -8.81
C LEU A 121 -8.36 -7.53 -9.03
N ARG A 122 -8.05 -8.37 -10.01
CA ARG A 122 -6.67 -8.67 -10.37
C ARG A 122 -5.92 -7.42 -10.80
N GLN A 123 -6.55 -6.55 -11.60
CA GLN A 123 -5.95 -5.29 -12.04
C GLN A 123 -5.67 -4.37 -10.85
N ASP A 124 -6.64 -4.18 -9.95
CA ASP A 124 -6.43 -3.36 -8.75
C ASP A 124 -5.28 -3.87 -7.87
N LEU A 125 -5.14 -5.19 -7.70
CA LEU A 125 -4.03 -5.77 -6.94
C LEU A 125 -2.68 -5.56 -7.63
N THR A 126 -2.65 -5.55 -8.96
CA THR A 126 -1.44 -5.21 -9.73
C THR A 126 -1.06 -3.74 -9.54
N GLU A 127 -2.00 -2.80 -9.67
CA GLU A 127 -1.72 -1.38 -9.44
C GLU A 127 -1.30 -1.11 -7.98
N ALA A 128 -1.93 -1.78 -7.02
CA ALA A 128 -1.58 -1.69 -5.61
C ALA A 128 -0.16 -2.21 -5.32
N ASP A 129 0.28 -3.26 -6.01
CA ASP A 129 1.63 -3.82 -5.88
C ASP A 129 2.67 -2.95 -6.57
N SER A 130 2.38 -2.41 -7.76
CA SER A 130 3.25 -1.43 -8.41
C SER A 130 3.46 -0.18 -7.54
N LEU A 131 2.40 0.35 -6.94
CA LEU A 131 2.53 1.47 -6.01
C LEU A 131 3.34 1.09 -4.75
N ARG A 132 3.17 -0.13 -4.22
CA ARG A 132 3.99 -0.63 -3.12
C ARG A 132 5.47 -0.56 -3.50
N GLU A 133 5.86 -1.16 -4.63
CA GLU A 133 7.25 -1.17 -5.10
C GLU A 133 7.82 0.24 -5.26
N SER A 134 7.06 1.18 -5.83
CA SER A 134 7.50 2.57 -5.97
C SER A 134 7.73 3.26 -4.62
N VAL A 135 6.87 3.02 -3.61
CA VAL A 135 7.06 3.59 -2.26
C VAL A 135 8.26 2.96 -1.57
N GLU A 136 8.53 1.66 -1.78
CA GLU A 136 9.70 0.96 -1.25
C GLU A 136 11.02 1.45 -1.87
N GLU A 137 11.05 1.60 -3.19
CA GLU A 137 12.21 2.14 -3.90
C GLU A 137 12.51 3.57 -3.42
N ARG A 138 11.45 4.39 -3.29
CA ARG A 138 11.56 5.74 -2.75
C ARG A 138 12.10 5.77 -1.33
N GLU A 139 11.68 4.83 -0.48
CA GLU A 139 12.21 4.69 0.88
C GLU A 139 13.72 4.40 0.85
N SER A 140 14.14 3.44 0.03
CA SER A 140 15.54 3.09 -0.16
C SER A 140 16.38 4.30 -0.57
N ILE A 141 15.92 5.07 -1.57
CA ILE A 141 16.61 6.29 -2.03
C ILE A 141 16.64 7.35 -0.92
N THR A 142 15.53 7.58 -0.22
CA THR A 142 15.39 8.64 0.79
C THR A 142 16.35 8.43 1.96
N PHE A 143 16.56 7.17 2.39
CA PHE A 143 17.26 6.86 3.63
C PHE A 143 18.67 6.27 3.45
N HIS A 144 18.96 5.64 2.30
CA HIS A 144 20.27 5.00 2.05
C HIS A 144 21.19 5.83 1.16
N THR A 145 20.71 6.92 0.54
CA THR A 145 21.60 7.83 -0.18
C THR A 145 22.27 8.78 0.81
N GLU A 146 23.59 8.68 0.98
CA GLU A 146 24.34 9.64 1.78
C GLU A 146 24.14 11.07 1.24
N PRO A 147 23.77 12.07 2.08
CA PRO A 147 23.61 13.45 1.61
C PRO A 147 24.93 14.18 1.31
N LEU A 148 26.08 13.50 1.30
CA LEU A 148 27.39 14.15 1.45
C LEU A 148 28.25 14.19 0.17
N GLY A 149 27.70 13.84 -1.00
CA GLY A 149 28.53 13.52 -2.17
C GLY A 149 28.62 14.53 -3.31
N ASP A 150 27.49 14.85 -3.95
CA ASP A 150 27.53 15.37 -5.33
C ASP A 150 26.76 16.66 -5.61
N GLY A 151 26.19 17.29 -4.57
CA GLY A 151 25.49 18.56 -4.71
C GLY A 151 24.17 18.49 -5.50
N SER A 152 23.66 17.29 -5.81
CA SER A 152 22.31 17.15 -6.34
C SER A 152 21.28 17.07 -5.21
N ASP A 153 20.22 17.86 -5.36
CA ASP A 153 19.12 17.95 -4.42
C ASP A 153 18.43 16.58 -4.28
N PRO A 154 18.34 15.99 -3.07
CA PRO A 154 17.65 14.71 -2.86
C PRO A 154 16.17 14.76 -3.26
N GLU A 155 15.51 15.92 -3.29
CA GLU A 155 14.14 16.05 -3.84
C GLU A 155 14.09 15.75 -5.34
N VAL A 156 15.15 16.09 -6.09
CA VAL A 156 15.25 15.81 -7.54
C VAL A 156 15.40 14.30 -7.82
N ARG A 157 15.80 13.51 -6.82
CA ARG A 157 15.97 12.05 -6.93
C ARG A 157 14.71 11.25 -6.63
N LEU A 158 13.69 11.86 -6.02
CA LEU A 158 12.47 11.12 -5.72
C LEU A 158 11.69 10.88 -7.00
N GLN A 159 11.37 9.61 -7.26
CA GLN A 159 10.34 9.30 -8.22
C GLN A 159 9.03 9.95 -7.76
N ASN A 160 8.39 10.69 -8.68
CA ASN A 160 7.05 11.22 -8.44
C ASN A 160 6.05 10.08 -8.57
N ILE A 161 5.63 9.52 -7.43
CA ILE A 161 4.68 8.41 -7.38
C ILE A 161 3.20 8.84 -7.49
N GLY A 162 2.96 10.13 -7.77
CA GLY A 162 1.60 10.67 -7.83
C GLY A 162 0.76 10.05 -8.95
N SER A 163 1.40 9.63 -10.05
CA SER A 163 0.76 8.89 -11.14
C SER A 163 0.23 7.53 -10.69
N GLU A 164 1.02 6.81 -9.89
CA GLU A 164 0.74 5.46 -9.39
C GLU A 164 -0.34 5.50 -8.31
N ILE A 165 -0.30 6.52 -7.44
CA ILE A 165 -1.39 6.81 -6.50
C ILE A 165 -2.69 7.08 -7.24
N THR A 166 -2.64 7.86 -8.33
CA THR A 166 -3.80 8.18 -9.16
C THR A 166 -4.30 6.95 -9.91
N ALA A 167 -3.42 6.15 -10.51
CA ALA A 167 -3.77 4.92 -11.19
C ALA A 167 -4.51 3.95 -10.26
N PHE A 168 -3.99 3.72 -9.05
CA PHE A 168 -4.67 2.89 -8.06
C PHE A 168 -5.99 3.51 -7.57
N ALA A 169 -6.09 4.83 -7.47
CA ALA A 169 -7.35 5.50 -7.15
C ALA A 169 -8.42 5.25 -8.24
N ASP A 170 -8.03 5.43 -9.50
CA ASP A 170 -8.91 5.33 -10.66
C ASP A 170 -9.49 3.92 -10.80
N THR A 171 -8.72 2.88 -10.48
CA THR A 171 -9.23 1.49 -10.49
C THR A 171 -10.26 1.24 -9.39
N LEU A 172 -10.07 1.82 -8.20
CA LEU A 172 -11.03 1.71 -7.09
C LEU A 172 -12.33 2.47 -7.38
N ASP A 173 -12.24 3.67 -7.93
CA ASP A 173 -13.38 4.53 -8.24
C ASP A 173 -14.19 4.02 -9.46
N GLY A 174 -13.53 3.34 -10.39
CA GLY A 174 -14.18 2.70 -11.54
C GLY A 174 -15.17 1.58 -11.17
N ARG A 175 -15.08 1.04 -9.94
CA ARG A 175 -15.96 -0.04 -9.46
C ARG A 175 -17.27 0.53 -8.91
N SER A 176 -18.16 0.98 -9.78
CA SER A 176 -19.53 1.26 -9.35
C SER A 176 -20.16 -0.02 -8.74
N PRO A 177 -20.86 0.05 -7.60
CA PRO A 177 -21.54 -1.09 -7.01
C PRO A 177 -22.74 -1.45 -7.91
N GLU A 178 -22.47 -2.16 -8.99
CA GLU A 178 -23.50 -2.71 -9.86
C GLU A 178 -24.42 -3.60 -9.01
N SER A 179 -25.75 -3.46 -9.15
CA SER A 179 -26.69 -4.29 -8.41
C SER A 179 -26.52 -5.75 -8.81
N VAL A 180 -25.81 -6.51 -7.98
CA VAL A 180 -25.53 -7.92 -8.25
C VAL A 180 -26.76 -8.76 -7.87
N PRO A 181 -27.29 -9.61 -8.79
CA PRO A 181 -28.33 -10.57 -8.46
C PRO A 181 -27.94 -11.44 -7.26
N SER A 182 -28.93 -11.89 -6.48
CA SER A 182 -28.66 -12.74 -5.30
C SER A 182 -27.98 -14.06 -5.67
N THR A 183 -28.18 -14.56 -6.89
CA THR A 183 -27.58 -15.80 -7.40
C THR A 183 -26.08 -15.63 -7.67
N THR A 184 -25.65 -14.49 -8.23
CA THR A 184 -24.23 -14.18 -8.41
C THR A 184 -23.51 -13.90 -7.09
N ARG A 185 -24.22 -13.44 -6.05
CA ARG A 185 -23.61 -13.00 -4.78
C ARG A 185 -22.81 -14.09 -4.09
N SER A 186 -23.17 -15.37 -4.23
CA SER A 186 -22.40 -16.47 -3.65
C SER A 186 -21.06 -16.73 -4.34
N LEU A 187 -20.86 -16.20 -5.55
CA LEU A 187 -19.63 -16.39 -6.34
C LEU A 187 -18.61 -15.26 -6.13
N LEU A 188 -18.97 -14.24 -5.35
CA LEU A 188 -18.21 -13.03 -5.14
C LEU A 188 -17.90 -12.85 -3.65
N PRO A 189 -16.73 -12.31 -3.28
CA PRO A 189 -16.52 -11.85 -1.91
C PRO A 189 -17.41 -10.62 -1.63
N ASN A 190 -17.52 -10.25 -0.35
CA ASN A 190 -18.09 -8.97 0.04
C ASN A 190 -17.30 -7.79 -0.59
N ARG A 191 -17.84 -7.26 -1.70
CA ARG A 191 -17.22 -6.19 -2.51
C ARG A 191 -16.99 -4.91 -1.72
N GLU A 192 -17.90 -4.55 -0.82
CA GLU A 192 -17.76 -3.36 0.01
C GLU A 192 -16.58 -3.51 0.98
N THR A 193 -16.45 -4.69 1.59
CA THR A 193 -15.33 -5.01 2.47
C THR A 193 -14.00 -4.98 1.70
N VAL A 194 -13.95 -5.60 0.53
CA VAL A 194 -12.75 -5.59 -0.34
C VAL A 194 -12.36 -4.16 -0.72
N ASN A 195 -13.31 -3.36 -1.21
CA ASN A 195 -13.05 -1.97 -1.57
C ASN A 195 -12.55 -1.16 -0.37
N ASN A 196 -13.21 -1.27 0.78
CA ASN A 196 -12.81 -0.57 2.01
C ASN A 196 -11.38 -0.96 2.45
N GLN A 197 -11.02 -2.23 2.34
CA GLN A 197 -9.67 -2.70 2.68
C GLN A 197 -8.61 -2.13 1.71
N LEU A 198 -8.87 -2.14 0.40
CA LEU A 198 -7.96 -1.58 -0.60
C LEU A 198 -7.84 -0.05 -0.49
N SER A 199 -8.94 0.66 -0.19
CA SER A 199 -8.91 2.10 0.08
C SER A 199 -8.08 2.42 1.34
N GLN A 200 -8.17 1.60 2.38
CA GLN A 200 -7.32 1.74 3.57
C GLN A 200 -5.85 1.49 3.23
N GLN A 201 -5.55 0.47 2.42
CA GLN A 201 -4.19 0.19 1.94
C GLN A 201 -3.63 1.40 1.17
N LYS A 202 -4.39 1.98 0.24
CA LYS A 202 -4.03 3.21 -0.50
C LYS A 202 -3.69 4.36 0.45
N ALA A 203 -4.54 4.62 1.44
CA ALA A 203 -4.32 5.70 2.41
C ALA A 203 -3.01 5.50 3.20
N VAL A 204 -2.61 4.25 3.45
CA VAL A 204 -1.31 3.95 4.07
C VAL A 204 -0.16 4.21 3.11
N TYR A 205 -0.24 3.83 1.84
CA TYR A 205 0.80 4.17 0.85
C TYR A 205 1.00 5.69 0.74
N GLU A 206 -0.08 6.46 0.66
CA GLU A 206 -0.02 7.93 0.67
C GLU A 206 0.64 8.46 1.95
N ARG A 207 0.40 7.80 3.10
CA ARG A 207 1.02 8.19 4.36
C ARG A 207 2.53 7.96 4.36
N HIS A 208 3.00 6.80 3.89
CA HIS A 208 4.44 6.54 3.74
C HIS A 208 5.10 7.58 2.82
N ALA A 209 4.50 7.82 1.66
CA ALA A 209 5.00 8.79 0.69
C ALA A 209 5.16 10.21 1.27
N ARG A 210 4.13 10.70 1.98
CA ARG A 210 4.19 12.01 2.65
C ARG A 210 5.25 12.07 3.73
N LEU A 211 5.47 10.99 4.47
CA LEU A 211 6.50 10.95 5.53
C LEU A 211 7.91 10.95 4.94
N GLN A 212 8.12 10.30 3.80
CA GLN A 212 9.39 10.36 3.06
C GLN A 212 9.67 11.78 2.56
N GLU A 213 8.67 12.48 2.01
CA GLU A 213 8.78 13.89 1.60
C GLU A 213 9.10 14.80 2.78
N GLN A 214 8.35 14.64 3.86
CA GLN A 214 8.51 15.41 5.08
C GLN A 214 9.91 15.21 5.68
N PHE A 215 10.46 13.99 5.62
CA PHE A 215 11.82 13.71 6.08
C PHE A 215 12.89 14.45 5.26
N LEU A 216 12.73 14.50 3.95
CA LEU A 216 13.67 15.21 3.07
C LEU A 216 13.61 16.72 3.31
N SER A 217 12.40 17.27 3.47
CA SER A 217 12.20 18.67 3.84
C SER A 217 12.90 19.00 5.16
N VAL A 218 12.70 18.18 6.20
CA VAL A 218 13.38 18.33 7.50
C VAL A 218 14.91 18.32 7.35
N THR A 219 15.44 17.37 6.60
CA THR A 219 16.88 17.19 6.42
C THR A 219 17.49 18.36 5.63
N SER A 220 16.79 18.86 4.60
CA SER A 220 17.19 20.03 3.82
C SER A 220 17.25 21.29 4.68
N SER A 221 16.20 21.56 5.47
CA SER A 221 16.16 22.71 6.39
C SER A 221 17.23 22.63 7.49
N ILE A 222 17.52 21.42 8.00
CA ILE A 222 18.65 21.23 8.92
C ILE A 222 19.98 21.58 8.26
N ASN A 223 20.24 21.06 7.05
CA ASN A 223 21.51 21.30 6.37
C ASN A 223 21.72 22.80 6.10
N SER A 224 20.67 23.49 5.66
CA SER A 224 20.69 24.96 5.50
C SER A 224 20.98 25.66 6.83
N GLY A 225 20.37 25.22 7.93
CA GLY A 225 20.59 25.80 9.24
C GLY A 225 22.01 25.58 9.77
N VAL A 226 22.59 24.41 9.51
CA VAL A 226 23.99 24.11 9.85
C VAL A 226 24.95 24.99 9.04
N ASP A 227 24.73 25.14 7.74
CA ASP A 227 25.55 26.03 6.89
C ASP A 227 25.50 27.49 7.37
N ASP A 228 24.30 28.01 7.65
CA ASP A 228 24.12 29.35 8.23
C ASP A 228 24.82 29.48 9.59
N PHE A 229 24.74 28.44 10.44
CA PHE A 229 25.37 28.42 11.75
C PHE A 229 26.90 28.46 11.64
N GLU A 230 27.48 27.71 10.71
CA GLU A 230 28.92 27.69 10.45
C GLU A 230 29.43 29.07 10.00
N HIS A 231 28.63 29.77 9.18
CA HIS A 231 28.87 31.15 8.76
C HIS A 231 28.51 32.20 9.83
N SER A 232 28.12 31.77 11.03
CA SER A 232 27.73 32.64 12.16
C SER A 232 26.49 33.51 11.89
N SER A 233 25.67 33.12 10.91
CA SER A 233 24.38 33.72 10.57
C SER A 233 23.26 33.17 11.47
N TYR A 234 23.36 33.36 12.78
CA TYR A 234 22.50 32.68 13.77
C TYR A 234 21.00 32.93 13.63
N ASN A 235 20.60 34.10 13.12
CA ASN A 235 19.18 34.40 12.88
C ASN A 235 18.63 33.57 11.71
N SER A 236 19.39 33.45 10.62
CA SER A 236 19.05 32.61 9.47
C SER A 236 19.03 31.13 9.87
N ALA A 237 20.07 30.68 10.60
CA ALA A 237 20.13 29.31 11.15
C ALA A 237 18.90 28.99 12.02
N THR A 238 18.52 29.90 12.91
CA THR A 238 17.32 29.75 13.75
C THR A 238 16.05 29.60 12.92
N GLN A 239 15.92 30.36 11.83
CA GLN A 239 14.76 30.26 10.95
C GLN A 239 14.70 28.88 10.28
N ALA A 240 15.81 28.45 9.66
CA ALA A 240 15.90 27.15 8.99
C ALA A 240 15.61 26.00 9.97
N PHE A 241 16.16 26.05 11.20
CA PHE A 241 15.84 25.03 12.21
C PHE A 241 14.37 25.08 12.66
N ARG A 242 13.72 26.25 12.73
CA ARG A 242 12.28 26.32 13.03
C ARG A 242 11.42 25.73 11.92
N GLU A 243 11.81 25.92 10.67
CA GLU A 243 11.16 25.29 9.52
C GLU A 243 11.27 23.76 9.64
N ALA A 244 12.48 23.24 9.91
CA ALA A 244 12.68 21.82 10.19
C ALA A 244 11.80 21.33 11.35
N ARG A 245 11.74 22.08 12.47
CA ARG A 245 10.93 21.73 13.65
C ARG A 245 9.46 21.56 13.27
N SER A 246 8.91 22.49 12.50
CA SER A 246 7.51 22.43 12.06
C SER A 246 7.23 21.17 11.24
N ALA A 247 8.19 20.76 10.41
CA ALA A 247 8.12 19.56 9.59
C ALA A 247 8.47 18.27 10.35
N THR A 248 8.87 18.30 11.63
CA THR A 248 9.07 17.06 12.43
C THR A 248 7.81 16.56 13.13
N THR A 249 6.71 17.33 13.11
CA THR A 249 5.48 16.92 13.79
C THR A 249 4.73 15.88 12.95
N VAL A 250 4.71 14.64 13.42
CA VAL A 250 4.00 13.54 12.78
C VAL A 250 3.02 12.90 13.75
N GLN A 251 1.77 12.76 13.31
CA GLN A 251 0.76 11.99 14.02
C GLN A 251 0.62 10.61 13.38
N VAL A 252 0.90 9.55 14.15
CA VAL A 252 0.68 8.17 13.73
C VAL A 252 -0.33 7.56 14.68
N SER A 253 -1.50 7.20 14.17
CA SER A 253 -2.53 6.53 14.96
C SER A 253 -1.97 5.22 15.53
N SER A 254 -2.34 4.90 16.77
CA SER A 254 -1.80 3.73 17.47
C SER A 254 -2.07 2.42 16.73
N SER A 255 -3.20 2.33 16.01
CA SER A 255 -3.57 1.17 15.21
C SER A 255 -2.66 0.96 14.00
N LEU A 256 -2.07 2.02 13.45
CA LEU A 256 -1.24 1.97 12.25
C LEU A 256 0.27 1.87 12.54
N ARG A 257 0.70 2.01 13.79
CA ARG A 257 2.13 2.04 14.14
C ARG A 257 2.91 0.82 13.67
N SER A 258 2.32 -0.38 13.76
CA SER A 258 3.00 -1.61 13.34
C SER A 258 2.88 -1.90 11.84
N TYR A 259 2.25 -1.00 11.08
CA TYR A 259 2.04 -1.20 9.66
C TYR A 259 3.31 -0.84 8.90
N SER A 260 3.82 -1.80 8.13
CA SER A 260 4.91 -1.64 7.15
C SER A 260 4.43 -2.17 5.79
N LEU A 261 5.02 -1.68 4.69
CA LEU A 261 4.63 -2.09 3.34
C LEU A 261 5.22 -3.46 2.98
N ALA A 262 6.46 -3.70 3.41
CA ALA A 262 7.16 -4.97 3.37
C ALA A 262 7.92 -5.22 4.68
N SER A 263 8.61 -6.37 4.75
CA SER A 263 9.49 -6.70 5.87
C SER A 263 10.73 -5.82 5.93
N SER A 264 11.21 -5.33 4.80
CA SER A 264 12.39 -4.49 4.65
C SER A 264 12.10 -2.99 4.81
N THR A 265 10.82 -2.60 4.90
CA THR A 265 10.42 -1.20 5.00
C THR A 265 10.19 -0.80 6.44
N LEU A 266 10.39 0.48 6.74
CA LEU A 266 9.97 1.09 7.97
C LEU A 266 8.47 0.93 8.17
N SER A 267 8.07 0.73 9.42
CA SER A 267 6.69 0.89 9.82
C SER A 267 6.36 2.36 10.04
N LEU A 268 5.08 2.73 9.98
CA LEU A 268 4.65 4.09 10.33
C LEU A 268 5.05 4.48 11.76
N GLY A 269 5.14 3.52 12.69
CA GLY A 269 5.64 3.75 14.04
C GLY A 269 7.11 4.14 14.06
N ASP A 270 7.93 3.57 13.19
CA ASP A 270 9.36 3.87 13.08
C ASP A 270 9.58 5.29 12.59
N TYR A 271 8.81 5.73 11.58
CA TYR A 271 8.80 7.14 11.18
C TYR A 271 8.52 8.05 12.38
N GLY A 272 7.55 7.70 13.24
CA GLY A 272 7.27 8.46 14.46
C GLY A 272 8.46 8.56 15.42
N GLU A 273 9.22 7.47 15.59
CA GLU A 273 10.44 7.47 16.42
C GLU A 273 11.54 8.34 15.82
N ILE A 274 11.79 8.18 14.52
CA ILE A 274 12.75 8.98 13.75
C ILE A 274 12.42 10.46 13.84
N PHE A 275 11.18 10.85 13.56
CA PHE A 275 10.77 12.24 13.62
C PHE A 275 10.86 12.81 15.05
N GLY A 276 10.66 12.00 16.08
CA GLY A 276 10.90 12.39 17.48
C GLY A 276 12.38 12.68 17.78
N LEU A 277 13.30 11.89 17.22
CA LEU A 277 14.74 12.14 17.32
C LEU A 277 15.15 13.41 16.56
N TYR A 278 14.62 13.62 15.35
CA TYR A 278 14.84 14.85 14.60
C TYR A 278 14.27 16.08 15.30
N GLN A 279 13.11 15.97 15.94
CA GLN A 279 12.56 17.05 16.75
C GLN A 279 13.51 17.42 17.91
N SER A 280 14.04 16.41 18.61
CA SER A 280 15.01 16.61 19.69
C SER A 280 16.34 17.20 19.19
N ALA A 281 16.79 16.78 18.01
CA ALA A 281 17.96 17.33 17.34
C ALA A 281 17.79 18.82 17.04
N VAL A 282 16.68 19.15 16.37
CA VAL A 282 16.35 20.51 15.96
C VAL A 282 16.16 21.43 17.16
N ASP A 283 15.55 20.95 18.25
CA ASP A 283 15.41 21.74 19.48
C ASP A 283 16.77 22.14 20.07
N SER A 284 17.76 21.24 20.03
CA SER A 284 19.14 21.54 20.44
C SER A 284 19.81 22.54 19.48
N MET A 285 19.62 22.37 18.16
CA MET A 285 20.18 23.27 17.15
C MET A 285 19.59 24.69 17.22
N ILE A 286 18.30 24.83 17.54
CA ILE A 286 17.68 26.13 17.84
C ILE A 286 18.32 26.74 19.10
N ALA A 287 18.55 25.95 20.15
CA ALA A 287 19.18 26.43 21.38
C ALA A 287 20.59 26.96 21.11
N ALA A 288 21.38 26.30 20.25
CA ALA A 288 22.72 26.75 19.82
C ALA A 288 22.74 28.15 19.19
N CYS A 289 21.60 28.63 18.67
CA CYS A 289 21.50 29.93 18.05
C CYS A 289 21.17 31.06 19.05
N THR A 290 20.86 30.74 20.31
CA THR A 290 20.41 31.71 21.33
C THR A 290 21.43 32.83 21.55
N GLU A 291 20.95 34.06 21.74
CA GLU A 291 21.80 35.21 22.05
C GLU A 291 22.52 35.03 23.39
N GLY A 292 23.75 35.55 23.48
CA GLY A 292 24.54 35.52 24.72
C GLY A 292 25.34 34.23 24.97
N MET A 293 25.15 33.18 24.18
CA MET A 293 25.98 31.96 24.25
C MET A 293 27.37 32.17 23.64
N SER A 294 28.40 31.65 24.32
CA SER A 294 29.77 31.55 23.81
C SER A 294 29.88 30.53 22.68
N ARG A 295 30.91 30.63 21.83
CA ARG A 295 31.11 29.68 20.72
C ARG A 295 31.21 28.23 21.18
N ALA A 296 31.82 27.98 22.35
CA ALA A 296 31.94 26.65 22.92
C ALA A 296 30.57 26.05 23.29
N GLU A 297 29.72 26.83 23.99
CA GLU A 297 28.37 26.39 24.36
C GLU A 297 27.49 26.15 23.12
N ARG A 298 27.62 27.01 22.09
CA ARG A 298 26.87 26.83 20.83
C ARG A 298 27.27 25.54 20.12
N ASN A 299 28.58 25.26 20.04
CA ASN A 299 29.07 24.04 19.41
C ASN A 299 28.59 22.79 20.16
N GLU A 300 28.57 22.81 21.50
CA GLU A 300 28.04 21.68 22.30
C GLU A 300 26.58 21.37 21.97
N GLU A 301 25.74 22.40 21.81
CA GLU A 301 24.34 22.23 21.42
C GLU A 301 24.17 21.73 19.98
N ILE A 302 25.00 22.19 19.05
CA ILE A 302 25.03 21.65 17.67
C ILE A 302 25.45 20.19 17.68
N ASP A 303 26.52 19.84 18.40
CA ASP A 303 27.03 18.46 18.47
C ASP A 303 25.96 17.52 19.04
N ARG A 304 25.24 17.94 20.08
CA ARG A 304 24.10 17.19 20.63
C ARG A 304 22.97 17.02 19.60
N GLY A 305 22.71 18.06 18.81
CA GLY A 305 21.77 17.99 17.70
C GLY A 305 22.18 16.95 16.65
N LEU A 306 23.45 16.98 16.22
CA LEU A 306 24.00 16.05 15.24
C LEU A 306 24.00 14.60 15.74
N GLU A 307 24.33 14.38 17.02
CA GLU A 307 24.27 13.05 17.64
C GLU A 307 22.87 12.42 17.54
N ARG A 308 21.82 13.21 17.81
CA ARG A 308 20.42 12.76 17.65
C ARG A 308 20.03 12.46 16.21
N GLN A 309 20.59 13.20 15.25
CA GLN A 309 20.38 12.88 13.83
C GLN A 309 21.07 11.58 13.42
N PHE A 310 22.28 11.33 13.94
CA PHE A 310 22.97 10.06 13.70
C PHE A 310 22.22 8.88 14.32
N GLU A 311 21.67 9.05 15.53
CA GLU A 311 20.79 8.05 16.17
C GLU A 311 19.55 7.77 15.32
N ALA A 312 18.90 8.82 14.79
CA ALA A 312 17.77 8.65 13.88
C ALA A 312 18.18 7.90 12.60
N ARG A 313 19.38 8.20 12.08
CA ARG A 313 19.92 7.53 10.88
C ARG A 313 20.26 6.06 11.11
N SER A 314 20.78 5.71 12.29
CA SER A 314 21.09 4.31 12.61
C SER A 314 19.84 3.42 12.65
N LEU A 315 18.68 3.98 13.03
CA LEU A 315 17.42 3.24 12.99
C LEU A 315 17.03 2.80 11.57
N PHE A 316 17.48 3.49 10.52
CA PHE A 316 17.31 3.04 9.14
C PHE A 316 18.25 1.88 8.80
N ALA A 317 19.54 2.04 9.12
CA ALA A 317 20.58 1.08 8.76
C ALA A 317 20.37 -0.29 9.42
N ASP A 318 19.93 -0.32 10.68
CA ASP A 318 19.68 -1.55 11.42
C ASP A 318 18.49 -2.35 10.87
N ARG A 319 17.57 -1.70 10.13
CA ARG A 319 16.37 -2.34 9.57
C ARG A 319 16.46 -2.68 8.07
N GLY A 320 17.41 -2.07 7.35
CA GLY A 320 17.77 -2.48 5.99
C GLY A 320 18.70 -3.70 5.93
N SER A 321 19.22 -4.17 7.07
CA SER A 321 20.21 -5.24 7.18
C SER A 321 19.64 -6.64 7.46
N SER A 322 18.31 -6.77 7.57
CA SER A 322 17.61 -8.00 8.01
C SER A 322 16.78 -8.65 6.93
#